data_AF-J3GCT3-F1
#
_entry.id   AF-J3GCT3-F1
#
_cell.length_a   1.000
_cell.length_b   1.000
_cell.length_c   1.000
_cell.angle_alpha   90.00
_cell.angle_beta   90.00
_cell.angle_gamma   90.00
#
_symmetry.space_group_name_H-M   'P 1'
#
loop_
_entity.id
_entity.type
_entity.pdbx_description
1 polymer ?
#
loop_
_entity_poly.entity_id
_entity_poly.type
_entity_poly.pdbx_seq_one_letter_code
_entity_poly.pdbx_strand_id
1 'polypeptide(L)'
;MRNPSTSDLVQVIARDAFFRRWIVWLPLFFTSVIIFGGSSKDVMGIQWVAELAGIAEANIPSINVWAGKSSFPEVTQLIFLLAWLFSFYYAFLVARWKPYREMYVRSLTGWRRHLKALPGLAMICIGLFFLNVTLPAEPNCTRKCFYESEFIQVFYSTAGSMLLEYGFALIYWCLANFARFFSVGEKK
;
A
#
# COMPACT_ATOMS: atom_id res chain seq x y z
N MET A 1 -10.95 -20.48 -21.02
CA MET A 1 -10.32 -19.57 -20.03
C MET A 1 -8.96 -19.15 -20.56
N ARG A 2 -8.67 -17.84 -20.66
CA ARG A 2 -7.32 -17.36 -21.03
C ARG A 2 -6.37 -17.63 -19.87
N ASN A 3 -5.19 -18.18 -20.16
CA ASN A 3 -4.18 -18.46 -19.15
C ASN A 3 -3.69 -17.11 -18.55
N PRO A 4 -3.85 -16.86 -17.25
CA PRO A 4 -3.48 -15.57 -16.64
C PRO A 4 -2.01 -15.20 -16.85
N SER A 5 -1.13 -16.18 -17.07
CA SER A 5 0.30 -15.97 -17.41
C SER A 5 0.56 -15.32 -18.77
N THR A 6 -0.43 -15.33 -19.67
CA THR A 6 -0.34 -14.71 -21.01
C THR A 6 -0.94 -13.30 -21.08
N SER A 7 -1.46 -12.78 -19.97
CA SER A 7 -1.95 -11.40 -19.90
C SER A 7 -0.78 -10.43 -19.94
N ASP A 8 -0.81 -9.47 -20.87
CA ASP A 8 0.18 -8.39 -20.95
C ASP A 8 0.35 -7.67 -19.61
N LEU A 9 -0.74 -7.49 -18.86
CA LEU A 9 -0.71 -6.80 -17.58
C LEU A 9 0.09 -7.57 -16.52
N VAL A 10 -0.04 -8.90 -16.51
CA VAL A 10 0.73 -9.78 -15.61
C VAL A 10 2.19 -9.82 -16.03
N GLN A 11 2.47 -9.88 -17.34
CA GLN A 11 3.84 -9.90 -17.85
C GLN A 11 4.57 -8.59 -17.61
N VAL A 12 3.90 -7.44 -17.71
CA VAL A 12 4.47 -6.12 -17.42
C VAL A 12 4.92 -6.05 -15.96
N ILE A 13 4.08 -6.45 -15.02
CA ILE A 13 4.42 -6.45 -13.58
C ILE A 13 5.53 -7.46 -13.28
N ALA A 14 5.43 -8.69 -13.80
CA ALA A 14 6.43 -9.74 -13.57
C ALA A 14 7.81 -9.43 -14.18
N ARG A 15 7.86 -8.55 -15.20
CA ARG A 15 9.10 -8.10 -15.83
C ARG A 15 9.64 -6.81 -15.24
N ASP A 16 8.92 -6.17 -14.32
CA ASP A 16 9.41 -4.95 -13.68
C ASP A 16 10.61 -5.25 -12.78
N ALA A 17 11.72 -4.57 -13.05
CA ALA A 17 12.96 -4.71 -12.29
C ALA A 17 12.81 -4.26 -10.83
N PHE A 18 11.84 -3.41 -10.51
CA PHE A 18 11.55 -2.99 -9.14
C PHE A 18 11.09 -4.17 -8.28
N PHE A 19 10.03 -4.87 -8.70
CA PHE A 19 9.46 -6.01 -7.97
C PHE A 19 10.37 -7.25 -7.93
N ARG A 20 11.43 -7.29 -8.73
CA ARG A 20 12.45 -8.36 -8.66
C ARG A 20 13.46 -8.16 -7.54
N ARG A 21 13.49 -6.99 -6.89
CA ARG A 21 14.43 -6.71 -5.80
C ARG A 21 13.91 -7.30 -4.49
N TRP A 22 14.75 -8.09 -3.82
CA TRP A 22 14.39 -8.72 -2.55
C TRP A 22 13.93 -7.71 -1.47
N ILE A 23 14.50 -6.49 -1.47
CA ILE A 23 14.18 -5.43 -0.51
C ILE A 23 12.72 -4.97 -0.57
N VAL A 24 12.04 -5.15 -1.72
CA VAL A 24 10.60 -4.87 -1.85
C VAL A 24 9.79 -5.88 -1.05
N TRP A 25 10.25 -7.12 -0.92
CA TRP A 25 9.49 -8.17 -0.24
C TRP A 25 9.77 -8.26 1.27
N LEU A 26 10.69 -7.43 1.79
CA LEU A 26 11.07 -7.43 3.20
C LEU A 26 9.88 -7.18 4.15
N PRO A 27 8.99 -6.20 3.90
CA PRO A 27 7.80 -6.00 4.73
C PRO A 27 6.86 -7.20 4.77
N LEU A 28 6.62 -7.83 3.61
CA LEU A 28 5.78 -9.03 3.51
C LEU A 28 6.39 -10.19 4.29
N PHE A 29 7.69 -10.41 4.10
CA PHE A 29 8.43 -11.44 4.82
C PHE A 29 8.40 -11.20 6.34
N PHE A 30 8.72 -9.98 6.78
CA PHE A 30 8.72 -9.60 8.19
C PHE A 30 7.34 -9.79 8.83
N THR A 31 6.28 -9.31 8.18
CA THR A 31 4.90 -9.48 8.65
C THR A 31 4.55 -10.96 8.74
N SER A 32 4.89 -11.76 7.73
CA SER A 32 4.62 -13.20 7.73
C SER A 32 5.33 -13.93 8.88
N VAL A 33 6.58 -13.58 9.16
CA VAL A 33 7.34 -14.18 10.28
C VAL A 33 6.69 -13.84 11.62
N ILE A 34 6.26 -12.60 11.84
CA ILE A 34 5.63 -12.21 13.12
C ILE A 34 4.29 -12.90 13.30
N ILE A 35 3.45 -12.90 12.27
CA ILE A 35 2.10 -13.45 12.35
C ILE A 35 2.14 -14.97 12.46
N PHE A 36 2.80 -15.66 11.52
CA PHE A 36 2.83 -17.13 11.50
C PHE A 36 3.81 -17.73 12.51
N GLY A 37 4.75 -16.94 13.03
CA GLY A 37 5.61 -17.33 14.15
C GLY A 37 4.91 -17.28 15.51
N GLY A 38 3.68 -16.76 15.58
CA GLY A 38 2.91 -16.67 16.82
C GLY A 38 3.35 -15.57 17.79
N SER A 39 4.20 -14.64 17.34
CA SER A 39 4.76 -13.57 18.19
C SER A 39 3.88 -12.31 18.27
N SER A 40 2.69 -12.32 17.65
CA SER A 40 1.82 -11.15 17.52
C SER A 40 1.44 -10.52 18.87
N LYS A 41 1.15 -11.35 19.88
CA LYS A 41 0.78 -10.87 21.22
C LYS A 41 1.95 -10.21 21.94
N ASP A 42 3.13 -10.83 21.86
CA ASP A 42 4.34 -10.33 22.50
C ASP A 42 4.76 -8.99 21.89
N VAL A 43 4.62 -8.84 20.57
CA VAL A 43 4.92 -7.59 19.86
C VAL A 43 3.95 -6.47 20.23
N MET A 44 2.65 -6.74 20.29
CA MET A 44 1.65 -5.75 20.72
C MET A 44 1.78 -5.37 22.20
N GLY A 45 2.35 -6.24 23.03
CA GLY A 45 2.65 -5.96 24.43
C GLY A 45 3.82 -4.98 24.66
N ILE A 46 4.57 -4.64 23.60
CA ILE A 46 5.66 -3.67 23.70
C ILE A 46 5.09 -2.25 23.70
N GLN A 47 5.44 -1.46 24.72
CA GLN A 47 4.84 -0.14 24.95
C GLN A 47 4.88 0.80 23.74
N TRP A 48 6.03 0.92 23.06
CA TRP A 48 6.13 1.81 21.89
C TRP A 48 5.32 1.32 20.69
N VAL A 49 5.04 0.01 20.58
CA VAL A 49 4.16 -0.56 19.55
C VAL A 49 2.72 -0.20 19.85
N ALA A 50 2.31 -0.26 21.12
CA ALA A 50 0.98 0.17 21.54
C ALA A 50 0.74 1.68 21.31
N GLU A 51 1.76 2.52 21.56
CA GLU A 51 1.70 3.96 21.25
C GLU A 51 1.57 4.21 19.74
N LEU A 52 2.33 3.49 18.91
CA LEU A 52 2.20 3.55 17.45
C LEU A 52 0.84 3.05 16.96
N ALA A 53 0.29 2.02 17.59
CA ALA A 53 -1.05 1.52 17.30
C ALA A 53 -2.09 2.64 17.52
N GLY A 54 -2.00 3.36 18.64
CA GLY A 54 -2.87 4.52 18.91
C GLY A 54 -2.78 5.61 17.84
N ILE A 55 -1.56 5.92 17.35
CA ILE A 55 -1.38 6.88 16.26
C ILE A 55 -1.98 6.36 14.95
N ALA A 56 -1.76 5.09 14.62
CA ALA A 56 -2.29 4.49 13.40
C ALA A 56 -3.82 4.42 13.43
N GLU A 57 -4.42 4.07 14.57
CA GLU A 57 -5.88 4.06 14.79
C GLU A 57 -6.50 5.45 14.61
N ALA A 58 -5.83 6.52 15.07
CA ALA A 58 -6.30 7.88 14.84
C ALA A 58 -6.34 8.26 13.36
N ASN A 59 -5.48 7.65 12.53
CA ASN A 59 -5.43 7.89 11.09
C ASN A 59 -6.27 6.89 10.27
N ILE A 60 -6.48 5.68 10.81
CA ILE A 60 -7.17 4.55 10.18
C ILE A 60 -8.12 3.93 11.22
N PRO A 61 -9.25 4.59 11.54
CA PRO A 61 -10.19 4.14 12.59
C PRO A 61 -10.86 2.79 12.27
N SER A 62 -10.82 2.39 11.00
CA SER A 62 -11.29 1.11 10.50
C SER A 62 -10.50 -0.10 11.02
N ILE A 63 -9.28 0.08 11.54
CA ILE A 63 -8.48 -1.01 12.15
C ILE A 63 -9.29 -1.72 13.24
N ASN A 64 -9.96 -0.97 14.11
CA ASN A 64 -10.77 -1.53 15.19
C ASN A 64 -12.06 -2.20 14.69
N VAL A 65 -12.61 -1.72 13.57
CA VAL A 65 -13.77 -2.34 12.92
C VAL A 65 -13.39 -3.66 12.25
N TRP A 66 -12.20 -3.72 11.64
CA TRP A 66 -11.60 -4.96 11.11
C TRP A 66 -11.36 -5.97 12.23
N ALA A 67 -10.71 -5.54 13.31
CA ALA A 67 -10.40 -6.36 14.46
C ALA A 67 -11.66 -6.94 15.12
N GLY A 68 -12.70 -6.11 15.32
CA GLY A 68 -13.96 -6.55 15.92
C GLY A 68 -14.75 -7.56 15.08
N LYS A 69 -14.46 -7.68 13.78
CA LYS A 69 -15.07 -8.66 12.87
C LYS A 69 -14.22 -9.92 12.65
N SER A 70 -12.95 -9.89 13.04
CA SER A 70 -12.02 -11.01 12.81
C SER A 70 -12.06 -12.02 13.95
N SER A 71 -11.76 -13.29 13.63
CA SER A 71 -11.53 -14.35 14.61
C SER A 71 -10.23 -14.17 15.41
N PHE A 72 -9.34 -13.27 14.98
CA PHE A 72 -8.06 -12.97 15.62
C PHE A 72 -7.85 -11.44 15.69
N PRO A 73 -8.53 -10.75 16.61
CA PRO A 73 -8.54 -9.29 16.66
C PRO A 73 -7.16 -8.65 16.81
N GLU A 74 -6.34 -9.15 17.74
CA GLU A 74 -4.99 -8.61 18.01
C GLU A 74 -4.04 -8.78 16.81
N VAL A 75 -4.11 -9.94 16.16
CA VAL A 75 -3.33 -10.24 14.94
C VAL A 75 -3.78 -9.33 13.80
N THR A 76 -5.09 -9.14 13.64
CA THR A 76 -5.67 -8.25 12.62
C THR A 76 -5.19 -6.81 12.83
N GLN A 77 -5.23 -6.30 14.06
CA GLN A 77 -4.73 -4.96 14.38
C GLN A 77 -3.25 -4.82 14.00
N LEU A 78 -2.43 -5.80 14.38
CA LEU A 78 -1.01 -5.79 14.07
C LEU A 78 -0.73 -5.84 12.56
N ILE A 79 -1.48 -6.64 11.79
CA ILE A 79 -1.36 -6.70 10.32
C ILE A 79 -1.60 -5.33 9.69
N PHE A 80 -2.69 -4.66 10.04
CA PHE A 80 -3.03 -3.36 9.45
C PHE A 80 -2.12 -2.23 9.95
N LEU A 81 -1.66 -2.29 11.20
CA LEU A 81 -0.64 -1.39 11.74
C LEU A 81 0.68 -1.49 10.96
N LEU A 82 1.17 -2.72 10.77
CA LEU A 82 2.39 -2.98 10.01
C LEU A 82 2.22 -2.52 8.56
N ALA A 83 1.08 -2.80 7.92
CA ALA A 83 0.80 -2.33 6.57
C ALA A 83 0.82 -0.78 6.46
N TRP A 84 0.28 -0.07 7.46
CA TRP A 84 0.36 1.39 7.49
C TRP A 84 1.80 1.88 7.61
N LEU A 85 2.58 1.32 8.54
CA LEU A 85 4.00 1.68 8.73
C LEU A 85 4.83 1.39 7.47
N PHE A 86 4.64 0.22 6.88
CA PHE A 86 5.37 -0.19 5.68
C PHE A 86 5.00 0.64 4.45
N SER A 87 3.83 1.27 4.43
CA SER A 87 3.47 2.20 3.35
C SER A 87 4.48 3.34 3.21
N PHE A 88 5.05 3.83 4.31
CA PHE A 88 6.12 4.85 4.28
C PHE A 88 7.45 4.28 3.78
N TYR A 89 7.80 3.07 4.24
CA TYR A 89 9.01 2.36 3.80
C TYR A 89 9.01 2.19 2.28
N TYR A 90 7.90 1.71 1.73
CA TYR A 90 7.81 1.51 0.31
C TYR A 90 7.71 2.83 -0.47
N ALA A 91 7.02 3.85 0.05
CA ALA A 91 6.97 5.16 -0.60
C ALA A 91 8.39 5.71 -0.79
N PHE A 92 9.26 5.52 0.20
CA PHE A 92 10.68 5.85 0.10
C PHE A 92 11.41 5.01 -0.97
N LEU A 93 11.19 3.70 -1.02
CA LEU A 93 11.79 2.82 -2.04
C LEU A 93 11.38 3.23 -3.47
N VAL A 94 10.09 3.45 -3.70
CA VAL A 94 9.53 3.86 -4.99
C VAL A 94 10.06 5.23 -5.36
N ALA A 95 10.01 6.22 -4.45
CA ALA A 95 10.49 7.59 -4.71
C ALA A 95 11.97 7.65 -5.11
N ARG A 96 12.79 6.73 -4.58
CA ARG A 96 14.23 6.61 -4.87
C ARG A 96 14.52 5.81 -6.15
N TRP A 97 13.54 5.15 -6.74
CA TRP A 97 13.73 4.34 -7.94
C TRP A 97 13.89 5.23 -9.19
N LYS A 98 15.13 5.38 -9.65
CA LYS A 98 15.49 6.25 -10.78
C LYS A 98 14.64 6.00 -12.05
N PRO A 99 14.41 4.74 -12.49
CA PRO A 99 13.63 4.48 -13.70
C PRO A 99 12.20 5.05 -13.64
N TYR A 100 11.51 4.90 -12.52
CA TYR A 100 10.16 5.45 -12.37
C TYR A 100 10.18 6.97 -12.30
N ARG A 101 11.13 7.56 -11.56
CA ARG A 101 11.29 9.02 -11.50
C ARG A 101 11.54 9.62 -12.88
N GLU A 102 12.43 9.02 -13.68
CA GLU A 102 12.73 9.50 -15.03
C GLU A 102 11.51 9.38 -15.95
N MET A 103 10.81 8.25 -15.90
CA MET A 103 9.58 8.04 -16.66
C MET A 103 8.53 9.09 -16.28
N TYR A 104 8.36 9.37 -14.98
CA TYR A 104 7.45 10.39 -14.49
C TYR A 104 7.83 11.78 -15.01
N VAL A 105 9.09 12.19 -14.85
CA VAL A 105 9.59 13.52 -15.26
C VAL A 105 9.47 13.72 -16.77
N ARG A 106 9.84 12.72 -17.59
CA ARG A 106 9.68 12.79 -19.06
C ARG A 106 8.21 12.96 -19.46
N SER A 107 7.29 12.43 -18.65
CA SER A 107 5.85 12.54 -18.88
C SER A 107 5.26 13.91 -18.51
N LEU A 108 6.02 14.82 -17.88
CA LEU A 108 5.59 16.19 -17.52
C LEU A 108 5.68 17.18 -18.70
N THR A 109 5.41 16.72 -19.91
CA THR A 109 5.46 17.53 -21.14
C THR A 109 4.06 17.74 -21.72
N GLY A 110 3.83 18.92 -22.32
CA GLY A 110 2.56 19.29 -22.93
C GLY A 110 1.43 19.58 -21.93
N TRP A 111 0.21 19.75 -22.44
CA TRP A 111 -0.98 20.12 -21.64
C TRP A 111 -1.35 19.08 -20.57
N ARG A 112 -1.08 17.79 -20.85
CA ARG A 112 -1.42 16.66 -19.95
C ARG A 112 -0.62 16.66 -18.65
N ARG A 113 0.43 17.48 -18.52
CA ARG A 113 1.20 17.61 -17.27
C ARG A 113 0.29 17.96 -16.08
N HIS A 114 -0.70 18.83 -16.28
CA HIS A 114 -1.62 19.28 -15.22
C HIS A 114 -2.49 18.16 -14.64
N LEU A 115 -2.68 17.05 -15.37
CA LEU A 115 -3.45 15.89 -14.93
C LEU A 115 -2.59 14.84 -14.21
N LYS A 116 -1.27 15.02 -14.12
CA LYS A 116 -0.35 13.98 -13.59
C LYS A 116 -0.42 13.81 -12.07
N ALA A 117 -1.02 14.75 -11.35
CA ALA A 117 -1.34 14.59 -9.93
C ALA A 117 -2.53 13.64 -9.69
N LEU A 118 -3.47 13.55 -10.66
CA LEU A 118 -4.70 12.77 -10.50
C LEU A 118 -4.46 11.26 -10.34
N PRO A 119 -3.58 10.59 -11.12
CA PRO A 119 -3.26 9.19 -10.88
C PRO A 119 -2.66 8.94 -9.50
N GLY A 120 -1.82 9.85 -8.99
CA GLY A 120 -1.26 9.76 -7.65
C GLY A 120 -2.36 9.82 -6.58
N LEU A 121 -3.23 10.82 -6.68
CA LEU A 121 -4.38 10.97 -5.79
C LEU A 121 -5.32 9.75 -5.85
N ALA A 122 -5.62 9.25 -7.06
CA ALA A 122 -6.45 8.08 -7.25
C ALA A 122 -5.86 6.84 -6.56
N MET A 123 -4.55 6.61 -6.71
CA MET A 123 -3.87 5.50 -6.05
C MET A 123 -3.88 5.62 -4.53
N ILE A 124 -3.73 6.84 -3.98
CA ILE A 124 -3.90 7.09 -2.55
C ILE A 124 -5.33 6.78 -2.11
N CYS A 125 -6.34 7.28 -2.81
CA CYS A 125 -7.73 7.01 -2.48
C CYS A 125 -8.04 5.50 -2.52
N ILE A 126 -7.52 4.78 -3.51
CA ILE A 126 -7.68 3.33 -3.63
C ILE A 126 -6.95 2.61 -2.49
N GLY A 127 -5.70 2.97 -2.20
CA GLY A 127 -4.93 2.38 -1.09
C GLY A 127 -5.60 2.61 0.27
N LEU A 128 -6.05 3.85 0.53
CA LEU A 128 -6.83 4.18 1.71
C LEU A 128 -8.16 3.45 1.76
N PHE A 129 -8.83 3.26 0.62
CA PHE A 129 -10.05 2.46 0.54
C PHE A 129 -9.80 1.01 0.97
N PHE A 130 -8.73 0.37 0.49
CA PHE A 130 -8.37 -0.99 0.90
C PHE A 130 -8.03 -1.06 2.39
N LEU A 131 -7.35 -0.06 2.94
CA LEU A 131 -7.06 -0.04 4.37
C LEU A 131 -8.31 0.29 5.22
N ASN A 132 -9.28 1.04 4.69
CA ASN A 132 -10.40 1.57 5.48
C ASN A 132 -11.73 0.86 5.33
N VAL A 133 -12.01 0.26 4.18
CA VAL A 133 -13.33 -0.31 3.93
C VAL A 133 -13.37 -1.75 4.43
N THR A 134 -14.04 -1.94 5.56
CA THR A 134 -14.38 -3.28 6.05
C THR A 134 -15.43 -3.90 5.15
N LEU A 135 -15.15 -5.07 4.60
CA LEU A 135 -16.14 -5.82 3.82
C LEU A 135 -17.31 -6.25 4.74
N PRO A 136 -18.57 -6.26 4.27
CA PRO A 136 -19.68 -6.74 5.09
C PRO A 136 -19.46 -8.22 5.48
N ALA A 137 -19.65 -8.53 6.76
CA ALA A 137 -19.66 -9.91 7.24
C ALA A 137 -21.04 -10.50 6.93
N GLU A 138 -21.15 -11.29 5.87
CA GLU A 138 -22.42 -11.93 5.51
C GLU A 138 -22.63 -13.19 6.39
N PRO A 139 -23.80 -13.33 7.06
CA PRO A 139 -24.04 -14.43 8.00
C PRO A 139 -24.15 -15.80 7.34
N ASN A 140 -24.48 -15.86 6.03
CA ASN A 140 -24.74 -17.11 5.29
C ASN A 140 -23.91 -17.28 4.01
N CYS A 141 -22.86 -16.48 3.80
CA CYS A 141 -22.05 -16.58 2.58
C CYS A 141 -20.62 -17.05 2.84
N THR A 142 -20.09 -17.75 1.84
CA THR A 142 -18.72 -18.26 1.63
C THR A 142 -17.57 -17.25 1.87
N ARG A 143 -17.87 -15.99 2.22
CA ARG A 143 -16.92 -14.88 2.42
C ARG A 143 -16.35 -14.75 3.83
N LYS A 144 -16.69 -15.64 4.76
CA LYS A 144 -16.02 -15.75 6.08
C LYS A 144 -14.49 -15.89 5.99
N CYS A 145 -13.98 -16.39 4.86
CA CYS A 145 -12.54 -16.62 4.64
C CYS A 145 -11.66 -15.41 4.91
N PHE A 146 -12.12 -14.17 4.68
CA PHE A 146 -11.24 -13.01 4.87
C PHE A 146 -11.00 -12.70 6.35
N TYR A 147 -12.07 -12.73 7.16
CA TYR A 147 -12.00 -12.46 8.60
C TYR A 147 -11.47 -13.65 9.41
N GLU A 148 -11.48 -14.84 8.81
CA GLU A 148 -11.01 -16.11 9.38
C GLU A 148 -9.63 -16.56 8.85
N SER A 149 -8.98 -15.81 7.96
CA SER A 149 -7.65 -16.16 7.42
C SER A 149 -6.63 -15.05 7.55
N GLU A 150 -5.67 -15.23 8.46
CA GLU A 150 -4.52 -14.32 8.65
C GLU A 150 -3.73 -14.15 7.35
N PHE A 151 -3.56 -15.23 6.58
CA PHE A 151 -2.87 -15.21 5.29
C PHE A 151 -3.52 -14.26 4.29
N ILE A 152 -4.84 -14.33 4.14
CA ILE A 152 -5.57 -13.45 3.21
C ILE A 152 -5.43 -11.99 3.67
N GLN A 153 -5.50 -11.73 4.98
CA GLN A 153 -5.34 -10.38 5.52
C GLN A 153 -3.93 -9.82 5.32
N VAL A 154 -2.89 -10.62 5.49
CA VAL A 154 -1.49 -10.21 5.22
C VAL A 154 -1.31 -9.83 3.76
N PHE A 155 -1.80 -10.64 2.81
CA PHE A 155 -1.68 -10.32 1.38
C PHE A 155 -2.48 -9.08 0.99
N TYR A 156 -3.71 -8.98 1.49
CA TYR A 156 -4.59 -7.86 1.18
C TYR A 156 -4.04 -6.53 1.72
N SER A 157 -3.61 -6.50 2.98
CA SER A 157 -3.05 -5.30 3.61
C SER A 157 -1.72 -4.89 2.97
N THR A 158 -0.87 -5.87 2.61
CA THR A 158 0.37 -5.61 1.85
C THR A 158 0.07 -5.01 0.48
N ALA A 159 -0.91 -5.55 -0.25
CA ALA A 159 -1.32 -5.00 -1.55
C ALA A 159 -1.92 -3.58 -1.41
N GLY A 160 -2.73 -3.33 -0.38
CA GLY A 160 -3.26 -2.00 -0.07
C GLY A 160 -2.15 -0.99 0.22
N SER A 161 -1.16 -1.39 1.02
CA SER A 161 0.07 -0.62 1.28
C SER A 161 0.83 -0.30 -0.02
N MET A 162 0.98 -1.31 -0.89
CA MET A 162 1.60 -1.19 -2.22
C MET A 162 0.92 -0.20 -3.17
N LEU A 163 -0.38 0.02 -3.03
CA LEU A 163 -1.10 1.01 -3.83
C LEU A 163 -0.95 2.41 -3.23
N LEU A 164 -1.06 2.50 -1.90
CA LEU A 164 -0.95 3.75 -1.17
C LEU A 164 0.43 4.40 -1.35
N GLU A 165 1.50 3.60 -1.30
CA GLU A 165 2.88 4.07 -1.47
C GLU A 165 3.17 4.66 -2.85
N TYR A 166 2.61 4.06 -3.91
CA TYR A 166 2.83 4.49 -5.28
C TYR A 166 2.17 5.85 -5.49
N GLY A 167 0.99 6.02 -4.87
CA GLY A 167 0.33 7.30 -4.74
C GLY A 167 1.18 8.36 -4.05
N PHE A 168 1.75 8.06 -2.86
CA PHE A 168 2.64 8.98 -2.16
C PHE A 168 3.90 9.35 -2.94
N ALA A 169 4.53 8.38 -3.61
CA ALA A 169 5.72 8.63 -4.43
C ALA A 169 5.41 9.56 -5.63
N LEU A 170 4.25 9.37 -6.28
CA LEU A 170 3.79 10.24 -7.35
C LEU A 170 3.53 11.67 -6.86
N ILE A 171 2.90 11.84 -5.69
CA ILE A 171 2.71 13.17 -5.09
C ILE A 171 4.06 13.80 -4.74
N TYR A 172 4.98 13.04 -4.14
CA TYR A 172 6.32 13.52 -3.84
C TYR A 172 7.03 14.03 -5.10
N TRP A 173 7.00 13.28 -6.21
CA TRP A 173 7.61 13.73 -7.45
C TRP A 173 6.88 14.93 -8.08
N CYS A 174 5.55 15.02 -7.92
CA CYS A 174 4.78 16.18 -8.33
C CYS A 174 5.24 17.45 -7.59
N LEU A 175 5.37 17.38 -6.27
CA LEU A 175 5.85 18.46 -5.42
C LEU A 175 7.31 18.81 -5.71
N ALA A 176 8.18 17.81 -5.83
CA ALA A 176 9.61 18.01 -6.14
C ALA A 176 9.86 18.60 -7.54
N ASN A 177 8.89 18.49 -8.46
CA ASN A 177 8.97 19.07 -9.81
C ASN A 177 7.89 20.14 -10.05
N PHE A 178 7.35 20.74 -8.99
CA PHE A 178 6.27 21.72 -9.06
C PHE A 178 6.60 22.88 -10.01
N ALA A 179 7.84 23.39 -10.00
CA ALA A 179 8.27 24.44 -10.91
C ALA A 179 8.13 24.05 -12.39
N ARG A 180 8.46 22.80 -12.77
CA ARG A 180 8.30 22.31 -14.16
C ARG A 180 6.84 22.08 -14.54
N PHE A 181 6.01 21.80 -13.54
CA PHE A 181 4.57 21.59 -13.70
C PHE A 181 3.85 22.91 -14.01
N PHE A 182 4.27 24.01 -13.36
CA PHE A 182 3.64 25.33 -13.47
C PHE A 182 4.40 26.33 -14.34
N SER A 183 5.65 26.06 -14.73
CA SER A 183 6.34 26.86 -15.72
C SER A 183 5.62 26.73 -17.08
N VAL A 184 4.76 27.71 -17.36
CA VAL A 184 4.41 28.11 -18.71
C VAL A 184 5.71 28.50 -19.38
N GLY A 185 6.01 27.89 -20.52
CA GLY A 185 7.03 28.49 -21.37
C GLY A 185 6.52 29.87 -21.76
N GLU A 186 7.08 30.91 -21.16
CA GLU A 186 7.36 32.13 -21.90
C GLU A 186 8.25 31.73 -23.08
N LYS A 187 7.61 31.25 -24.14
CA LYS A 187 8.24 31.27 -25.45
C LYS A 187 7.99 32.68 -25.98
N LYS A 188 8.99 33.55 -25.78
CA LYS A 188 9.26 34.64 -26.70
C LYS A 188 9.62 34.05 -28.07
#